data_AF-A0A496ZZE0-F1
#
_entry.id   AF-A0A496ZZE0-F1
#
_cell.length_a   1.000
_cell.length_b   1.000
_cell.length_c   1.000
_cell.angle_alpha   90.00
_cell.angle_beta   90.00
_cell.angle_gamma   90.00
#
_symmetry.space_group_name_H-M   'P 1'
#
loop_
_entity.id
_entity.type
_entity.pdbx_description
1 polymer ?
#
loop_
_entity_poly.entity_id
_entity_poly.type
_entity_poly.pdbx_seq_one_letter_code
_entity_poly.pdbx_strand_id
1 'polypeptide(L)'
;MQDNREEKNKRLPRVLLWLGGIALALLFLLGIANLVAPSAVQRLLVGAPSTPAASPTPAPPKAAIVDQTGFSFPSPEFIAQAQAYLEDAGYEVDLYPPEEVTVEFFRTLPDRGYRLILFQSHATSEVLLEGGGDVGQYNPPPGPFLFTTELYDEHRYIGMQIDDQLRASKLFYDDSPRLFALGPKFVRSSMNGLFPDTVIIIGGCQSLAAPDLAQAFLERGASVVIGWDDMVDLMHNNEAMLRLLRGLTVEGLSPQEAVEVTRKEVGPDPTYESVLSYLP
;
A
#
# COMPACT_ATOMS: atom_id res chain seq x y z
N MET A 1 -63.88 59.42 -17.23
CA MET A 1 -63.06 58.38 -16.55
C MET A 1 -62.44 58.99 -15.29
N GLN A 2 -63.15 59.04 -14.17
CA GLN A 2 -62.60 59.61 -12.92
C GLN A 2 -63.05 58.89 -11.63
N ASP A 3 -63.68 57.72 -11.73
CA ASP A 3 -64.36 57.09 -10.60
C ASP A 3 -63.56 55.95 -9.92
N ASN A 4 -62.43 55.51 -10.49
CA ASN A 4 -61.77 54.27 -10.06
C ASN A 4 -60.53 54.45 -9.15
N ARG A 5 -60.22 55.68 -8.74
CA ARG A 5 -58.97 56.02 -8.00
C ARG A 5 -59.19 56.17 -6.49
N GLU A 6 -60.39 56.53 -6.03
CA GLU A 6 -60.68 56.65 -4.59
C GLU A 6 -60.92 55.30 -3.89
N GLU A 7 -61.46 54.29 -4.59
CA GLU A 7 -61.75 52.99 -3.97
C GLU A 7 -60.49 52.18 -3.64
N LYS A 8 -59.41 52.37 -4.42
CA LYS A 8 -58.14 51.62 -4.28
C LYS A 8 -57.34 52.05 -3.04
N ASN A 9 -57.41 53.32 -2.65
CA ASN A 9 -56.64 53.87 -1.52
C ASN A 9 -57.22 53.49 -0.14
N LYS A 10 -58.50 53.10 -0.05
CA LYS A 10 -59.11 52.63 1.21
C LYS A 10 -58.90 51.13 1.47
N ARG A 11 -58.54 50.34 0.44
CA ARG A 11 -58.32 48.89 0.55
C ARG A 11 -56.92 48.53 1.07
N LEU A 12 -55.87 49.28 0.69
CA LEU A 12 -54.50 49.07 1.17
C LEU A 12 -54.32 49.11 2.70
N PRO A 13 -54.84 50.12 3.44
CA PRO A 13 -54.66 50.19 4.89
C PRO A 13 -55.41 49.06 5.61
N ARG A 14 -56.54 48.61 5.07
CA ARG A 14 -57.26 47.45 5.61
C ARG A 14 -56.46 46.17 5.45
N VAL A 15 -55.87 45.91 4.28
CA VAL A 15 -55.06 44.70 4.05
C VAL A 15 -53.81 44.69 4.94
N LEU A 16 -53.14 45.84 5.10
CA LEU A 16 -52.00 45.97 6.02
C LEU A 16 -52.39 45.73 7.49
N LEU A 17 -53.56 46.21 7.92
CA LEU A 17 -54.10 45.94 9.27
C LEU A 17 -54.44 44.45 9.46
N TRP A 18 -55.01 43.80 8.45
CA TRP A 18 -55.29 42.35 8.48
C TRP A 18 -54.02 41.52 8.53
N LEU A 19 -53.00 41.85 7.74
CA LEU A 19 -51.70 41.17 7.76
C LEU A 19 -50.97 41.37 9.09
N GLY A 20 -51.01 42.58 9.67
CA GLY A 20 -50.49 42.85 11.00
C GLY A 20 -51.20 42.05 12.09
N GLY A 21 -52.53 41.95 12.01
CA GLY A 21 -53.33 41.15 12.94
C GLY A 21 -53.03 39.65 12.87
N ILE A 22 -52.85 39.11 11.66
CA ILE A 22 -52.49 37.69 11.46
C ILE A 22 -51.09 37.41 12.01
N ALA A 23 -50.12 38.28 11.75
CA ALA A 23 -48.77 38.14 12.29
C ALA A 23 -48.76 38.15 13.83
N LEU A 24 -49.54 39.05 14.45
CA LEU A 24 -49.64 39.13 15.89
C LEU A 24 -50.32 37.88 16.50
N ALA A 25 -51.37 37.38 15.84
CA ALA A 25 -52.07 36.16 16.26
C ALA A 25 -51.16 34.92 16.16
N LEU A 26 -50.35 34.82 15.10
CA LEU A 26 -49.38 33.74 14.94
C LEU A 26 -48.29 33.78 16.01
N LEU A 27 -47.75 34.97 16.32
CA LEU A 27 -46.76 35.14 17.38
C LEU A 27 -47.33 34.81 18.76
N PHE A 28 -48.59 35.20 19.03
CA PHE A 28 -49.27 34.87 20.27
C PHE A 28 -49.52 33.37 20.40
N LEU A 29 -49.95 32.70 19.33
CA LEU A 29 -50.10 31.24 19.30
C LEU A 29 -48.76 30.52 19.49
N LEU A 30 -47.69 31.02 18.89
CA LEU A 30 -46.34 30.50 19.09
C LEU A 30 -45.88 30.64 20.55
N GLY A 31 -46.19 31.77 21.19
CA GLY A 31 -45.90 32.02 22.60
C GLY A 31 -46.67 31.09 23.54
N ILE A 32 -47.96 30.87 23.29
CA ILE A 32 -48.77 29.91 24.05
C ILE A 32 -48.24 28.49 23.87
N ALA A 33 -47.91 28.09 22.63
CA ALA A 33 -47.34 26.78 22.35
C ALA A 33 -46.00 26.56 23.08
N ASN A 34 -45.16 27.59 23.19
CA ASN A 34 -43.90 27.52 23.93
C ASN A 34 -44.11 27.42 25.46
N LEU A 35 -45.19 27.99 25.99
CA LEU A 35 -45.53 27.89 27.41
C LEU A 35 -46.09 26.50 27.78
N VAL A 36 -46.88 25.89 26.89
CA VAL A 36 -47.55 24.59 27.13
C VAL A 36 -46.65 23.41 26.74
N ALA A 37 -45.84 23.54 25.69
CA ALA A 37 -45.02 22.46 25.14
C ALA A 37 -43.67 23.00 24.59
N PRO A 38 -42.76 23.49 25.44
CA PRO A 38 -41.51 24.11 25.01
C PRO A 38 -40.63 23.17 24.17
N SER A 39 -40.67 21.86 24.47
CA SER A 39 -39.93 20.84 23.76
C SER A 39 -40.40 20.59 22.31
N ALA A 40 -41.69 20.82 22.02
CA ALA A 40 -42.23 20.68 20.66
C ALA A 40 -41.82 21.86 19.77
N VAL A 41 -41.86 23.08 20.32
CA VAL A 41 -41.40 24.30 19.63
C VAL A 41 -39.90 24.21 19.35
N GLN A 42 -39.12 23.73 20.30
CA GLN A 42 -37.67 23.58 20.14
C GLN A 42 -37.29 22.51 19.09
N ARG A 43 -38.04 21.41 18.98
CA ARG A 43 -37.85 20.41 17.90
C ARG A 43 -38.21 20.95 16.52
N LEU A 44 -39.19 21.85 16.43
CA LEU A 44 -39.61 22.47 15.18
C LEU A 44 -38.56 23.49 14.68
N LEU A 45 -37.94 24.23 15.60
CA LEU A 45 -36.92 25.24 15.31
C LEU A 45 -35.52 24.66 15.04
N VAL A 46 -35.14 23.60 15.77
CA VAL A 46 -33.79 23.03 15.72
C VAL A 46 -33.68 21.89 14.70
N GLY A 47 -34.80 21.40 14.17
CA GLY A 47 -34.85 20.18 13.37
C GLY A 47 -34.66 18.93 14.25
N ALA A 48 -35.20 17.80 13.81
CA ALA A 48 -34.97 16.53 14.50
C ALA A 48 -33.46 16.22 14.52
N PRO A 49 -32.91 15.66 15.61
CA PRO A 49 -31.52 15.21 15.62
C PRO A 49 -31.35 14.20 14.47
N SER A 50 -30.56 14.57 13.48
CA SER A 50 -30.12 13.66 12.43
C SER A 50 -29.40 12.52 13.11
N THR A 51 -29.95 11.31 12.97
CA THR A 51 -29.29 10.07 13.36
C THR A 51 -27.84 10.12 12.86
N PRO A 52 -26.82 9.89 13.70
CA PRO A 52 -25.46 9.80 13.21
C PRO A 52 -25.43 8.74 12.11
N ALA A 53 -25.04 9.13 10.89
CA ALA A 53 -24.70 8.17 9.87
C ALA A 53 -23.65 7.25 10.49
N ALA A 54 -23.89 5.93 10.46
CA ALA A 54 -22.90 4.97 10.90
C ALA A 54 -21.58 5.30 10.19
N SER A 55 -20.52 5.55 10.95
CA SER A 55 -19.18 5.67 10.39
C SER A 55 -18.96 4.44 9.51
N PRO A 56 -18.48 4.59 8.26
CA PRO A 56 -18.17 3.44 7.44
C PRO A 56 -17.23 2.54 8.25
N THR A 57 -17.58 1.24 8.34
CA THR A 57 -16.67 0.24 8.88
C THR A 57 -15.33 0.41 8.16
N PRO A 58 -14.20 0.55 8.87
CA PRO A 58 -12.89 0.65 8.23
C PRO A 58 -12.73 -0.51 7.26
N ALA A 59 -12.34 -0.23 6.02
CA ALA A 59 -12.03 -1.27 5.06
C ALA A 59 -10.89 -2.15 5.63
N PRO A 60 -10.89 -3.46 5.35
CA PRO A 60 -9.78 -4.34 5.73
C PRO A 60 -8.45 -3.79 5.19
N PRO A 61 -7.33 -3.92 5.94
CA PRO A 61 -6.02 -3.59 5.40
C PRO A 61 -5.69 -4.52 4.22
N LYS A 62 -5.03 -4.00 3.18
CA LYS A 62 -4.62 -4.82 2.03
C LYS A 62 -3.20 -5.35 2.21
N ALA A 63 -2.94 -6.57 1.77
CA ALA A 63 -1.59 -7.12 1.62
C ALA A 63 -1.37 -7.70 0.23
N ALA A 64 -0.11 -7.76 -0.20
CA ALA A 64 0.28 -8.39 -1.45
C ALA A 64 1.31 -9.49 -1.24
N ILE A 65 1.17 -10.57 -1.99
CA ILE A 65 2.20 -11.59 -2.18
C ILE A 65 2.62 -11.54 -3.65
N VAL A 66 3.89 -11.29 -3.91
CA VAL A 66 4.46 -11.19 -5.26
C VAL A 66 5.35 -12.39 -5.48
N ASP A 67 4.87 -13.37 -6.25
CA ASP A 67 5.58 -14.62 -6.53
C ASP A 67 6.39 -14.53 -7.82
N GLN A 68 7.60 -13.98 -7.72
CA GLN A 68 8.53 -13.94 -8.83
C GLN A 68 9.29 -15.26 -8.96
N THR A 69 9.66 -15.89 -7.83
CA THR A 69 10.41 -17.15 -7.84
C THR A 69 9.65 -18.30 -8.47
N GLY A 70 8.31 -18.28 -8.45
CA GLY A 70 7.47 -19.29 -9.09
C GLY A 70 7.71 -19.44 -10.60
N PHE A 71 8.33 -18.44 -11.23
CA PHE A 71 8.80 -18.53 -12.62
C PHE A 71 9.81 -19.67 -12.84
N SER A 72 10.67 -19.95 -11.85
CA SER A 72 11.73 -20.95 -11.95
C SER A 72 11.63 -22.06 -10.90
N PHE A 73 11.17 -21.74 -9.69
CA PHE A 73 11.10 -22.63 -8.54
C PHE A 73 9.75 -22.47 -7.80
N PRO A 74 8.66 -23.04 -8.34
CA PRO A 74 7.33 -22.97 -7.72
C PRO A 74 7.35 -23.44 -6.25
N SER A 75 6.70 -22.67 -5.38
CA SER A 75 6.58 -22.98 -3.94
C SER A 75 5.11 -22.85 -3.47
N PRO A 76 4.18 -23.66 -4.00
CA PRO A 76 2.75 -23.48 -3.76
C PRO A 76 2.34 -23.64 -2.29
N GLU A 77 3.00 -24.52 -1.53
CA GLU A 77 2.74 -24.70 -0.10
C GLU A 77 3.12 -23.46 0.71
N PHE A 78 4.24 -22.83 0.36
CA PHE A 78 4.69 -21.57 0.97
C PHE A 78 3.68 -20.45 0.69
N ILE A 79 3.28 -20.26 -0.57
CA ILE A 79 2.31 -19.23 -0.98
C ILE A 79 0.98 -19.43 -0.25
N ALA A 80 0.46 -20.66 -0.23
CA ALA A 80 -0.80 -20.97 0.44
C ALA A 80 -0.75 -20.66 1.94
N GLN A 81 0.35 -21.04 2.61
CA GLN A 81 0.51 -20.78 4.04
C GLN A 81 0.70 -19.29 4.36
N ALA A 82 1.43 -18.57 3.52
CA ALA A 82 1.63 -17.13 3.66
C ALA A 82 0.31 -16.36 3.48
N GLN A 83 -0.47 -16.74 2.47
CA GLN A 83 -1.81 -16.19 2.25
C GLN A 83 -2.72 -16.44 3.45
N ALA A 84 -2.74 -17.68 3.99
CA ALA A 84 -3.54 -18.00 5.15
C ALA A 84 -3.19 -17.14 6.38
N TYR A 85 -1.89 -16.90 6.67
CA TYR A 85 -1.49 -16.04 7.80
C TYR A 85 -1.91 -14.57 7.64
N LEU A 86 -2.02 -14.08 6.41
CA LEU A 86 -2.48 -12.73 6.13
C LEU A 86 -4.02 -12.64 6.24
N GLU A 87 -4.73 -13.59 5.64
CA GLU A 87 -6.20 -13.66 5.70
C GLU A 87 -6.71 -13.85 7.13
N ASP A 88 -6.08 -14.73 7.91
CA ASP A 88 -6.42 -14.97 9.33
C ASP A 88 -6.20 -13.71 10.20
N ALA A 89 -5.26 -12.84 9.80
CA ALA A 89 -5.01 -11.55 10.43
C ALA A 89 -5.94 -10.43 9.93
N GLY A 90 -6.87 -10.74 9.03
CA GLY A 90 -7.89 -9.82 8.53
C GLY A 90 -7.46 -8.98 7.33
N TYR A 91 -6.39 -9.36 6.62
CA TYR A 91 -6.00 -8.69 5.38
C TYR A 91 -6.86 -9.14 4.20
N GLU A 92 -7.14 -8.20 3.29
CA GLU A 92 -7.49 -8.54 1.91
C GLU A 92 -6.20 -8.80 1.14
N VAL A 93 -6.01 -10.03 0.66
CA VAL A 93 -4.74 -10.48 0.05
C VAL A 93 -4.85 -10.52 -1.47
N ASP A 94 -3.97 -9.78 -2.13
CA ASP A 94 -3.74 -9.89 -3.57
C ASP A 94 -2.50 -10.77 -3.84
N LEU A 95 -2.68 -11.89 -4.55
CA LEU A 95 -1.59 -12.74 -5.01
C LEU A 95 -1.25 -12.39 -6.47
N TYR A 96 0.01 -12.04 -6.71
CA TYR A 96 0.56 -11.79 -8.04
C TYR A 96 1.41 -12.97 -8.48
N PRO A 97 0.89 -13.83 -9.37
CA PRO A 97 1.63 -14.97 -9.88
C PRO A 97 2.74 -14.51 -10.84
N PRO A 98 3.69 -15.40 -11.19
CA PRO A 98 4.83 -15.07 -12.04
C PRO A 98 4.47 -14.30 -13.31
N GLU A 99 3.37 -14.62 -13.98
CA GLU A 99 2.95 -14.00 -15.24
C GLU A 99 2.62 -12.51 -15.11
N GLU A 100 2.36 -12.02 -13.90
CA GLU A 100 1.96 -10.64 -13.63
C GLU A 100 3.12 -9.76 -13.14
N VAL A 101 4.25 -10.34 -12.71
CA VAL A 101 5.38 -9.62 -12.07
C VAL A 101 6.30 -8.95 -13.09
N THR A 102 5.74 -7.99 -13.83
CA THR A 102 6.40 -7.22 -14.90
C THR A 102 6.99 -5.88 -14.43
N VAL A 103 7.76 -5.20 -15.28
CA VAL A 103 8.24 -3.82 -15.01
C VAL A 103 7.06 -2.88 -14.75
N GLU A 104 5.98 -3.02 -15.53
CA GLU A 104 4.78 -2.19 -15.39
C GLU A 104 4.01 -2.49 -14.09
N PHE A 105 3.98 -3.75 -13.67
CA PHE A 105 3.43 -4.12 -12.37
C PHE A 105 4.12 -3.36 -11.24
N PHE A 106 5.46 -3.42 -11.19
CA PHE A 106 6.23 -2.68 -10.19
C PHE A 106 6.04 -1.17 -10.30
N ARG A 107 5.85 -0.66 -11.52
CA ARG A 107 5.57 0.76 -11.74
C ARG A 107 4.28 1.21 -11.05
N THR A 108 3.27 0.35 -10.95
CA THR A 108 1.95 0.68 -10.39
C THR A 108 1.72 0.15 -8.98
N LEU A 109 2.68 -0.62 -8.44
CA LEU A 109 2.54 -1.29 -7.15
C LEU A 109 2.27 -0.36 -5.96
N PRO A 110 2.94 0.81 -5.81
CA PRO A 110 2.70 1.67 -4.64
C PRO A 110 1.28 2.25 -4.59
N ASP A 111 0.64 2.49 -5.74
CA ASP A 111 -0.72 3.04 -5.83
C ASP A 111 -1.83 2.09 -5.34
N ARG A 112 -1.49 0.85 -4.97
CA ARG A 112 -2.47 -0.19 -4.59
C ARG A 112 -2.82 -0.19 -3.09
N GLY A 113 -2.16 0.65 -2.29
CA GLY A 113 -2.54 0.90 -0.89
C GLY A 113 -2.26 -0.27 0.07
N TYR A 114 -1.22 -1.06 -0.20
CA TYR A 114 -0.86 -2.19 0.67
C TYR A 114 -0.22 -1.72 1.98
N ARG A 115 -0.57 -2.43 3.06
CA ARG A 115 0.01 -2.29 4.39
C ARG A 115 1.15 -3.27 4.63
N LEU A 116 1.17 -4.37 3.90
CA LEU A 116 2.25 -5.36 3.89
C LEU A 116 2.44 -5.88 2.46
N ILE A 117 3.69 -5.97 2.02
CA ILE A 117 4.06 -6.59 0.75
C ILE A 117 5.13 -7.65 1.01
N LEU A 118 4.87 -8.88 0.60
CA LEU A 118 5.82 -9.98 0.60
C LEU A 118 6.28 -10.24 -0.83
N PHE A 119 7.54 -9.94 -1.13
CA PHE A 119 8.19 -10.35 -2.37
C PHE A 119 8.86 -11.71 -2.16
N GLN A 120 8.34 -12.77 -2.80
CA GLN A 120 9.07 -14.02 -2.97
C GLN A 120 9.83 -13.91 -4.30
N SER A 121 11.07 -13.43 -4.24
CA SER A 121 11.77 -12.97 -5.44
C SER A 121 13.25 -13.30 -5.40
N HIS A 122 13.82 -13.53 -6.57
CA HIS A 122 15.25 -13.38 -6.75
C HIS A 122 15.64 -11.91 -6.56
N ALA A 123 16.74 -11.69 -5.86
CA ALA A 123 17.40 -10.40 -5.73
C ALA A 123 18.91 -10.63 -5.78
N THR A 124 19.65 -9.63 -6.25
CA THR A 124 21.09 -9.75 -6.38
C THR A 124 21.79 -8.39 -6.38
N SER A 125 22.98 -8.33 -5.84
CA SER A 125 23.90 -7.21 -6.04
C SER A 125 24.78 -7.39 -7.29
N GLU A 126 24.76 -8.58 -7.91
CA GLU A 126 25.51 -8.92 -9.12
C GLU A 126 24.65 -8.73 -10.37
N VAL A 127 24.94 -7.69 -11.14
CA VAL A 127 24.19 -7.35 -12.36
C VAL A 127 25.13 -7.21 -13.54
N LEU A 128 24.66 -7.60 -14.73
CA LEU A 128 25.44 -7.51 -15.96
C LEU A 128 25.57 -6.04 -16.40
N LEU A 129 26.80 -5.60 -16.71
CA LEU A 129 27.00 -4.30 -17.36
C LEU A 129 26.56 -4.34 -18.81
N GLU A 130 26.13 -3.19 -19.33
CA GLU A 130 25.96 -2.98 -20.76
C GLU A 130 27.29 -3.30 -21.47
N GLY A 131 27.29 -4.29 -22.37
CA GLY A 131 28.52 -4.80 -23.01
C GLY A 131 29.12 -6.07 -22.38
N GLY A 132 28.51 -6.66 -21.35
CA GLY A 132 28.86 -8.00 -20.86
C GLY A 132 30.09 -8.07 -19.94
N GLY A 133 30.51 -6.93 -19.37
CA GLY A 133 31.57 -6.88 -18.36
C GLY A 133 31.05 -7.19 -16.95
N ASP A 134 31.88 -7.86 -16.15
CA ASP A 134 31.67 -8.04 -14.72
C ASP A 134 31.94 -6.73 -13.98
N VAL A 135 31.12 -6.38 -12.99
CA VAL A 135 31.38 -5.21 -12.14
C VAL A 135 32.45 -5.63 -11.15
N GLY A 136 33.71 -5.39 -11.49
CA GLY A 136 34.82 -5.71 -10.61
C GLY A 136 34.55 -5.22 -9.18
N GLN A 137 34.97 -6.01 -8.19
CA GLN A 137 34.72 -5.86 -6.74
C GLN A 137 34.98 -4.48 -6.11
N TYR A 138 35.56 -3.53 -6.86
CA TYR A 138 36.03 -2.25 -6.37
C TYR A 138 35.02 -1.10 -6.51
N ASN A 139 33.90 -1.29 -7.22
CA ASN A 139 32.83 -0.29 -7.29
C ASN A 139 31.48 -0.97 -7.59
N PRO A 140 30.89 -1.68 -6.61
CA PRO A 140 29.63 -2.38 -6.83
C PRO A 140 28.56 -1.37 -7.28
N PRO A 141 27.70 -1.73 -8.24
CA PRO A 141 26.63 -0.83 -8.67
C PRO A 141 25.63 -0.67 -7.51
N PRO A 142 24.84 0.43 -7.47
CA PRO A 142 23.82 0.59 -6.45
C PRO A 142 22.79 -0.55 -6.59
N GLY A 143 22.81 -1.48 -5.64
CA GLY A 143 21.95 -2.64 -5.56
C GLY A 143 21.40 -2.80 -4.14
N PRO A 144 20.75 -3.93 -3.83
CA PRO A 144 20.43 -5.04 -4.75
C PRO A 144 19.39 -4.65 -5.81
N PHE A 145 19.29 -5.47 -6.86
CA PHE A 145 18.28 -5.40 -7.89
C PHE A 145 17.24 -6.50 -7.66
N LEU A 146 15.96 -6.12 -7.73
CA LEU A 146 14.83 -7.03 -7.60
C LEU A 146 14.41 -7.53 -8.98
N PHE A 147 14.30 -8.84 -9.15
CA PHE A 147 13.96 -9.42 -10.45
C PHE A 147 12.48 -9.18 -10.79
N THR A 148 12.22 -9.10 -12.08
CA THR A 148 10.89 -9.29 -12.66
C THR A 148 10.81 -10.69 -13.27
N THR A 149 9.66 -11.06 -13.82
CA THR A 149 9.51 -12.21 -14.73
C THR A 149 9.49 -11.78 -16.20
N GLU A 150 9.66 -10.49 -16.47
CA GLU A 150 9.64 -9.94 -17.81
C GLU A 150 10.99 -10.19 -18.52
N LEU A 151 10.93 -10.82 -19.69
CA LEU A 151 12.11 -11.05 -20.52
C LEU A 151 12.78 -9.72 -20.87
N TYR A 152 14.10 -9.69 -20.70
CA TYR A 152 14.92 -8.55 -21.07
C TYR A 152 14.92 -8.34 -22.58
N ASP A 153 14.78 -7.08 -22.98
CA ASP A 153 14.85 -6.62 -24.36
C ASP A 153 15.65 -5.31 -24.40
N GLU A 154 16.76 -5.30 -25.15
CA GLU A 154 17.66 -4.14 -25.29
C GLU A 154 17.00 -2.92 -25.95
N HIS A 155 15.84 -3.09 -26.58
CA HIS A 155 15.11 -2.01 -27.24
C HIS A 155 13.89 -1.51 -26.45
N ARG A 156 13.58 -2.11 -25.29
CA ARG A 156 12.44 -1.69 -24.43
C ARG A 156 12.93 -0.95 -23.20
N TYR A 157 12.22 0.10 -22.77
CA TYR A 157 12.61 0.91 -21.61
C TYR A 157 14.02 1.51 -21.70
N ILE A 158 14.50 1.84 -22.91
CA ILE A 158 15.88 2.30 -23.17
C ILE A 158 16.34 3.40 -22.19
N GLY A 159 15.49 4.40 -21.93
CA GLY A 159 15.83 5.46 -20.97
C GLY A 159 16.04 4.95 -19.54
N MET A 160 15.20 4.02 -19.08
CA MET A 160 15.35 3.39 -17.77
C MET A 160 16.59 2.48 -17.69
N GLN A 161 17.00 1.87 -18.81
CA GLN A 161 18.23 1.10 -18.88
C GLN A 161 19.46 2.00 -18.78
N ILE A 162 19.52 3.06 -19.60
CA ILE A 162 20.62 4.04 -19.61
C ILE A 162 20.80 4.69 -18.22
N ASP A 163 19.70 4.93 -17.51
CA ASP A 163 19.72 5.58 -16.20
C ASP A 163 19.98 4.62 -15.01
N ASP A 164 20.29 3.34 -15.24
CA ASP A 164 20.45 2.29 -14.21
C ASP A 164 19.20 2.06 -13.35
N GLN A 165 18.02 2.31 -13.91
CA GLN A 165 16.76 1.95 -13.25
C GLN A 165 16.42 0.48 -13.50
N LEU A 166 16.71 -0.01 -14.71
CA LEU A 166 16.55 -1.40 -15.10
C LEU A 166 17.87 -1.97 -15.60
N ARG A 167 18.17 -3.23 -15.27
CA ARG A 167 19.30 -3.97 -15.83
C ARG A 167 18.87 -5.36 -16.28
N ALA A 168 19.71 -5.96 -17.13
CA ALA A 168 19.59 -7.38 -17.45
C ALA A 168 20.20 -8.21 -16.31
N SER A 169 19.44 -9.18 -15.82
CA SER A 169 19.95 -10.17 -14.86
C SER A 169 19.61 -11.58 -15.32
N LYS A 170 20.33 -12.58 -14.81
CA LYS A 170 20.10 -14.00 -15.06
C LYS A 170 20.00 -14.76 -13.75
N LEU A 171 19.22 -15.83 -13.77
CA LEU A 171 19.15 -16.76 -12.64
C LEU A 171 20.33 -17.72 -12.69
N PHE A 172 20.70 -18.27 -11.53
CA PHE A 172 21.83 -19.19 -11.37
C PHE A 172 21.50 -20.62 -11.84
N TYR A 173 21.07 -20.78 -13.08
CA TYR A 173 20.93 -22.08 -13.76
C TYR A 173 21.25 -21.96 -15.26
N ASP A 174 21.67 -23.06 -15.87
CA ASP A 174 22.05 -23.12 -17.28
C ASP A 174 20.90 -22.71 -18.21
N ASP A 175 21.21 -21.93 -19.24
CA ASP A 175 20.24 -21.38 -20.21
C ASP A 175 19.15 -20.47 -19.61
N SER A 176 19.37 -19.93 -18.40
CA SER A 176 18.46 -18.94 -17.81
C SER A 176 18.26 -17.74 -18.76
N PRO A 177 16.99 -17.39 -19.07
CA PRO A 177 16.71 -16.20 -19.88
C PRO A 177 17.18 -14.95 -19.14
N ARG A 178 17.57 -13.93 -19.90
CA ARG A 178 17.78 -12.60 -19.31
C ARG A 178 16.42 -12.02 -18.94
N LEU A 179 16.28 -11.58 -17.71
CA LEU A 179 15.09 -10.90 -17.18
C LEU A 179 15.44 -9.45 -16.88
N PHE A 180 14.45 -8.57 -16.93
CA PHE A 180 14.60 -7.24 -16.34
C PHE A 180 14.70 -7.38 -14.81
N ALA A 181 15.64 -6.65 -14.21
CA ALA A 181 15.72 -6.44 -12.78
C ALA A 181 15.74 -4.94 -12.49
N LEU A 182 14.96 -4.52 -11.50
CA LEU A 182 14.82 -3.12 -11.13
C LEU A 182 15.73 -2.76 -9.97
N GLY A 183 16.37 -1.60 -10.08
CA GLY A 183 17.30 -1.09 -9.08
C GLY A 183 16.70 0.00 -8.19
N PRO A 184 17.49 0.51 -7.23
CA PRO A 184 17.07 1.59 -6.33
C PRO A 184 16.53 2.83 -7.04
N LYS A 185 17.11 3.21 -8.19
CA LYS A 185 16.66 4.38 -8.96
C LYS A 185 15.26 4.21 -9.56
N PHE A 186 14.89 2.99 -9.95
CA PHE A 186 13.53 2.69 -10.41
C PHE A 186 12.52 2.90 -9.29
N VAL A 187 12.85 2.38 -8.09
CA VAL A 187 12.03 2.58 -6.90
C VAL A 187 11.91 4.06 -6.56
N ARG A 188 12.95 4.88 -6.71
CA ARG A 188 12.85 6.34 -6.45
C ARG A 188 12.06 7.11 -7.50
N SER A 189 12.27 6.80 -8.78
CA SER A 189 11.94 7.74 -9.86
C SER A 189 10.84 7.24 -10.80
N SER A 190 10.64 5.92 -10.90
CA SER A 190 9.78 5.32 -11.93
C SER A 190 8.48 4.72 -11.42
N MET A 191 8.42 4.19 -10.19
CA MET A 191 7.11 3.77 -9.66
C MET A 191 6.15 4.97 -9.56
N ASN A 192 4.86 4.72 -9.47
CA ASN A 192 3.80 5.70 -9.30
C ASN A 192 3.26 5.54 -7.87
N GLY A 193 3.13 6.66 -7.15
CA GLY A 193 2.66 6.65 -5.77
C GLY A 193 3.73 6.48 -4.70
N LEU A 194 3.27 6.11 -3.51
CA LEU A 194 4.05 5.94 -2.28
C LEU A 194 3.61 4.64 -1.59
N PHE A 195 4.40 4.19 -0.62
CA PHE A 195 4.13 3.01 0.22
C PHE A 195 3.74 3.42 1.64
N PRO A 196 2.64 4.16 1.87
CA PRO A 196 2.39 4.84 3.14
C PRO A 196 2.33 3.87 4.33
N ASP A 197 3.40 3.85 5.11
CA ASP A 197 3.56 3.01 6.29
C ASP A 197 3.33 1.52 5.96
N THR A 198 3.91 1.11 4.83
CA THR A 198 3.91 -0.28 4.35
C THR A 198 5.12 -1.04 4.91
N VAL A 199 4.88 -2.23 5.44
CA VAL A 199 5.94 -3.22 5.74
C VAL A 199 6.32 -3.92 4.44
N ILE A 200 7.60 -3.83 4.04
CA ILE A 200 8.11 -4.53 2.86
C ILE A 200 9.01 -5.68 3.31
N ILE A 201 8.69 -6.89 2.86
CA ILE A 201 9.47 -8.10 3.10
C ILE A 201 10.00 -8.58 1.76
N ILE A 202 11.31 -8.71 1.64
CA ILE A 202 11.97 -9.22 0.43
C ILE A 202 12.60 -10.58 0.76
N GLY A 203 11.82 -11.64 0.54
CA GLY A 203 12.27 -13.02 0.60
C GLY A 203 13.11 -13.37 -0.63
N GLY A 204 14.35 -12.89 -0.63
CA GLY A 204 15.29 -13.03 -1.73
C GLY A 204 16.73 -12.77 -1.32
N CYS A 205 17.66 -13.44 -1.99
CA CYS A 205 19.10 -13.30 -1.77
C CYS A 205 19.55 -11.84 -1.78
N GLN A 206 20.47 -11.49 -0.91
CA GLN A 206 21.17 -10.20 -0.88
C GLN A 206 20.25 -8.97 -0.80
N SER A 207 18.97 -9.14 -0.46
CA SER A 207 17.96 -8.08 -0.47
C SER A 207 18.25 -6.92 0.49
N LEU A 208 19.12 -7.14 1.48
CA LEU A 208 19.69 -6.16 2.39
C LEU A 208 21.23 -6.21 2.44
N ALA A 209 21.90 -6.84 1.46
CA ALA A 209 23.37 -6.83 1.36
C ALA A 209 23.93 -5.41 1.14
N ALA A 210 23.13 -4.53 0.54
CA ALA A 210 23.39 -3.11 0.40
C ALA A 210 22.11 -2.31 0.76
N PRO A 211 22.26 -1.10 1.33
CA PRO A 211 21.12 -0.34 1.83
C PRO A 211 20.30 0.32 0.71
N ASP A 212 20.83 0.50 -0.49
CA ASP A 212 20.27 1.42 -1.48
C ASP A 212 18.84 1.07 -1.91
N LEU A 213 18.53 -0.21 -2.13
CA LEU A 213 17.18 -0.63 -2.54
C LEU A 213 16.19 -0.43 -1.39
N ALA A 214 16.56 -0.88 -0.19
CA ALA A 214 15.74 -0.72 1.01
C ALA A 214 15.50 0.75 1.33
N GLN A 215 16.56 1.57 1.26
CA GLN A 215 16.47 3.00 1.46
C GLN A 215 15.58 3.68 0.41
N ALA A 216 15.63 3.24 -0.85
CA ALA A 216 14.72 3.75 -1.88
C ALA A 216 13.26 3.44 -1.57
N PHE A 217 12.95 2.27 -1.00
CA PHE A 217 11.59 1.95 -0.53
C PHE A 217 11.16 2.80 0.67
N LEU A 218 12.05 3.03 1.65
CA LEU A 218 11.79 3.89 2.81
C LEU A 218 11.57 5.35 2.42
N GLU A 219 12.42 5.90 1.54
CA GLU A 219 12.24 7.22 0.94
C GLU A 219 10.89 7.36 0.21
N ARG A 220 10.34 6.22 -0.24
CA ARG A 220 9.05 6.12 -0.90
C ARG A 220 7.87 5.88 0.05
N GLY A 221 8.10 5.90 1.36
CA GLY A 221 7.08 5.91 2.40
C GLY A 221 6.90 4.60 3.15
N ALA A 222 7.62 3.53 2.76
CA ALA A 222 7.60 2.28 3.51
C ALA A 222 8.07 2.53 4.95
N SER A 223 7.50 1.82 5.92
CA SER A 223 7.86 1.99 7.33
C SER A 223 9.01 1.09 7.77
N VAL A 224 9.25 0.00 7.05
CA VAL A 224 10.37 -0.91 7.29
C VAL A 224 10.59 -1.77 6.05
N VAL A 225 11.84 -2.15 5.80
CA VAL A 225 12.22 -3.18 4.83
C VAL A 225 12.93 -4.32 5.55
N ILE A 226 12.49 -5.56 5.30
CA ILE A 226 13.03 -6.78 5.92
C ILE A 226 13.57 -7.69 4.81
N GLY A 227 14.72 -8.31 5.03
CA GLY A 227 15.39 -9.14 4.02
C GLY A 227 16.71 -9.74 4.51
N TRP A 228 17.50 -10.25 3.58
CA TRP A 228 18.72 -11.03 3.82
C TRP A 228 19.98 -10.25 3.48
N ASP A 229 21.00 -10.35 4.31
CA ASP A 229 22.29 -9.69 4.09
C ASP A 229 23.20 -10.39 3.07
N ASP A 230 22.88 -11.61 2.65
CA ASP A 230 23.61 -12.37 1.63
C ASP A 230 22.70 -13.41 0.94
N MET A 231 23.30 -14.37 0.24
CA MET A 231 22.63 -15.52 -0.37
C MET A 231 21.86 -16.36 0.65
N VAL A 232 20.74 -16.92 0.25
CA VAL A 232 19.90 -17.77 1.09
C VAL A 232 19.34 -18.93 0.27
N ASP A 233 19.29 -20.13 0.85
CA ASP A 233 18.60 -21.26 0.26
C ASP A 233 17.08 -21.03 0.21
N LEU A 234 16.43 -21.51 -0.85
CA LEU A 234 15.00 -21.27 -1.06
C LEU A 234 14.13 -21.88 0.06
N MET A 235 14.47 -23.09 0.54
CA MET A 235 13.69 -23.73 1.60
C MET A 235 13.89 -23.00 2.92
N HIS A 236 15.13 -22.62 3.25
CA HIS A 236 15.44 -21.84 4.46
C HIS A 236 14.76 -20.46 4.43
N ASN A 237 14.79 -19.79 3.28
CA ASN A 237 14.07 -18.53 3.06
C ASN A 237 12.57 -18.70 3.32
N ASN A 238 11.94 -19.70 2.72
CA ASN A 238 10.51 -19.92 2.86
C ASN A 238 10.11 -20.20 4.33
N GLU A 239 10.91 -20.98 5.06
CA GLU A 239 10.69 -21.23 6.49
C GLU A 239 10.79 -19.94 7.32
N ALA A 240 11.86 -19.17 7.12
CA ALA A 240 12.07 -17.90 7.81
C ALA A 240 10.96 -16.88 7.49
N MET A 241 10.55 -16.77 6.22
CA MET A 241 9.50 -15.85 5.79
C MET A 241 8.14 -16.21 6.39
N LEU A 242 7.80 -17.50 6.48
CA LEU A 242 6.58 -17.95 7.16
C LEU A 242 6.63 -17.66 8.65
N ARG A 243 7.77 -17.88 9.31
CA ARG A 243 7.93 -17.59 10.73
C ARG A 243 7.82 -16.09 11.02
N LEU A 244 8.45 -15.27 10.18
CA LEU A 244 8.39 -13.81 10.24
C LEU A 244 6.95 -13.33 10.05
N LEU A 245 6.27 -13.80 9.00
CA LEU A 245 4.91 -13.41 8.67
C LEU A 245 3.95 -13.76 9.80
N ARG A 246 4.05 -14.98 10.36
CA ARG A 246 3.28 -15.37 11.55
C ARG A 246 3.53 -14.43 12.73
N GLY A 247 4.78 -14.05 12.96
CA GLY A 247 5.17 -13.09 14.01
C GLY A 247 4.49 -11.73 13.83
N LEU A 248 4.53 -11.20 12.61
CA LEU A 248 3.94 -9.90 12.25
C LEU A 248 2.40 -9.92 12.31
N THR A 249 1.77 -10.98 11.79
CA THR A 249 0.33 -10.96 11.50
C THR A 249 -0.49 -11.67 12.56
N VAL A 250 -0.07 -12.86 13.00
CA VAL A 250 -0.84 -13.71 13.93
C VAL A 250 -0.47 -13.40 15.38
N GLU A 251 0.82 -13.21 15.66
CA GLU A 251 1.33 -12.91 17.01
C GLU A 251 1.28 -11.41 17.33
N GLY A 252 1.17 -10.55 16.32
CA GLY A 252 1.07 -9.10 16.48
C GLY A 252 2.37 -8.44 16.97
N LEU A 253 3.52 -9.07 16.68
CA LEU A 253 4.83 -8.53 17.03
C LEU A 253 5.17 -7.31 16.17
N SER A 254 5.98 -6.40 16.72
CA SER A 254 6.59 -5.34 15.91
C SER A 254 7.56 -5.93 14.88
N PRO A 255 7.89 -5.20 13.79
CA PRO A 255 8.88 -5.65 12.81
C PRO A 255 10.22 -6.10 13.41
N GLN A 256 10.74 -5.33 14.37
CA GLN A 256 11.97 -5.67 15.06
C GLN A 256 11.84 -6.98 15.85
N GLU A 257 10.79 -7.12 16.66
CA GLU A 257 10.56 -8.33 17.47
C GLU A 257 10.35 -9.56 16.60
N ALA A 258 9.59 -9.44 15.50
CA ALA A 258 9.36 -10.53 14.57
C ALA A 258 10.67 -11.02 13.93
N VAL A 259 11.58 -10.11 13.54
CA VAL A 259 12.91 -10.48 13.03
C VAL A 259 13.79 -11.09 14.12
N GLU A 260 13.79 -10.55 15.33
CA GLU A 260 14.54 -11.12 16.46
C GLU A 260 14.09 -12.53 16.81
N VAL A 261 12.78 -12.76 16.86
CA VAL A 261 12.20 -14.08 17.13
C VAL A 261 12.48 -15.04 15.98
N THR A 262 12.35 -14.61 14.73
CA THR A 262 12.68 -15.44 13.56
C THR A 262 14.15 -15.86 13.56
N ARG A 263 15.08 -14.94 13.82
CA ARG A 263 16.51 -15.25 13.96
C ARG A 263 16.80 -16.21 15.10
N LYS A 264 16.04 -16.15 16.19
CA LYS A 264 16.22 -17.05 17.34
C LYS A 264 15.73 -18.46 17.06
N GLU A 265 14.60 -18.60 16.35
CA GLU A 265 13.94 -19.89 16.14
C GLU A 265 14.43 -20.60 14.88
N VAL A 266 14.63 -19.88 13.77
CA VAL A 266 15.05 -20.44 12.47
C VAL A 266 16.57 -20.34 12.29
N GLY A 267 17.17 -19.22 12.72
CA GLY A 267 18.61 -19.00 12.62
C GLY A 267 19.09 -18.52 11.25
N PRO A 268 20.42 -18.37 11.09
CA PRO A 268 21.03 -18.03 9.81
C PRO A 268 20.87 -19.16 8.79
N ASP A 269 21.02 -18.83 7.51
CA ASP A 269 21.10 -19.84 6.46
C ASP A 269 22.27 -20.81 6.73
N PRO A 270 22.06 -22.13 6.69
CA PRO A 270 23.10 -23.10 7.04
C PRO A 270 24.21 -23.23 5.99
N THR A 271 24.00 -22.75 4.77
CA THR A 271 24.94 -22.86 3.65
C THR A 271 25.74 -21.58 3.47
N TYR A 272 25.06 -20.44 3.52
CA TYR A 272 25.61 -19.13 3.22
C TYR A 272 25.84 -18.27 4.47
N GLU A 273 25.38 -18.73 5.63
CA GLU A 273 25.45 -18.01 6.91
C GLU A 273 24.71 -16.66 6.91
N SER A 274 23.88 -16.39 5.89
CA SER A 274 23.11 -15.16 5.78
C SER A 274 22.11 -15.03 6.93
N VAL A 275 21.95 -13.79 7.41
CA VAL A 275 21.13 -13.44 8.55
C VAL A 275 20.00 -12.52 8.09
N LEU A 276 18.78 -12.86 8.53
CA LEU A 276 17.62 -12.00 8.32
C LEU A 276 17.75 -10.70 9.13
N SER A 277 17.57 -9.56 8.48
CA SER A 277 17.69 -8.23 9.08
C SER A 277 16.51 -7.33 8.71
N TYR A 278 16.45 -6.15 9.32
CA TYR A 278 15.47 -5.12 9.00
C TYR A 278 16.12 -3.73 8.96
N LEU A 279 15.56 -2.86 8.13
CA LEU A 279 15.92 -1.44 8.02
C LEU A 279 14.65 -0.60 8.24
N PRO A 280 14.56 0.15 9.36
CA PRO A 280 13.43 1.03 9.67
C PRO A 280 13.55 2.41 9.01
#